data_AF-A0A174BCR0-F1
#
_entry.id   AF-A0A174BCR0-F1
#
_cell.length_a   1.000
_cell.length_b   1.000
_cell.length_c   1.000
_cell.angle_alpha   90.00
_cell.angle_beta   90.00
_cell.angle_gamma   90.00
#
_symmetry.space_group_name_H-M   'P 1'
#
loop_
_entity.id
_entity.type
_entity.pdbx_description
1 polymer ?
#
loop_
_entity_poly.entity_id
_entity_poly.type
_entity_poly.pdbx_seq_one_letter_code
_entity_poly.pdbx_strand_id
1 'polypeptide(L)'
;MPKVEFLTRQQKRERTVDEIIDIYRKRKHITKSDLAKKINMPRSTFNVKVSKNQGEMKLEVLWGILDVLEVPAEERAKILL
;
A
#
# COMPACT_ATOMS: atom_id res chain seq x y z
N MET A 1 29.42 0.12 13.21
CA MET A 1 28.29 0.88 13.79
C MET A 1 27.04 0.54 12.99
N PRO A 2 25.90 0.21 13.61
CA PRO A 2 24.68 -0.03 12.85
C PRO A 2 24.26 1.30 12.21
N LYS A 3 24.05 1.28 10.89
CA LYS A 3 23.61 2.44 10.13
C LYS A 3 22.15 2.70 10.49
N VAL A 4 21.91 3.60 11.45
CA VAL A 4 20.55 3.99 11.83
C VAL A 4 20.01 4.83 10.67
N GLU A 5 19.21 4.20 9.81
CA GLU A 5 18.51 4.90 8.73
C GLU A 5 17.40 5.76 9.35
N PHE A 6 17.66 7.06 9.44
CA PHE A 6 16.64 8.05 9.76
C PHE A 6 15.70 8.19 8.56
N LEU A 7 14.67 7.35 8.51
CA LEU A 7 13.61 7.47 7.53
C LEU A 7 12.88 8.81 7.72
N THR A 8 12.68 9.53 6.63
CA THR A 8 11.83 10.72 6.62
C THR A 8 10.39 10.34 6.99
N ARG A 9 9.58 11.30 7.45
CA ARG A 9 8.16 11.05 7.76
C ARG A 9 7.42 10.42 6.58
N GLN A 10 7.74 10.86 5.36
CA GLN A 10 7.17 10.31 4.13
C GLN A 10 7.57 8.84 3.92
N GLN A 11 8.85 8.50 4.07
CA GLN A 11 9.32 7.12 3.92
C GLN A 11 8.73 6.17 4.97
N LYS A 12 8.50 6.66 6.19
CA LYS A 12 7.79 5.89 7.23
C LYS A 12 6.36 5.57 6.80
N ARG A 13 5.63 6.58 6.31
CA ARG A 13 4.25 6.41 5.81
C ARG A 13 4.18 5.42 4.65
N GLU A 14 5.08 5.54 3.67
CA GLU A 14 5.18 4.62 2.54
C GLU A 14 5.42 3.18 3.01
N ARG A 15 6.35 2.95 3.96
CA ARG A 15 6.56 1.61 4.53
C ARG A 15 5.31 1.09 5.27
N THR A 16 4.64 1.91 6.06
CA THR A 16 3.41 1.52 6.77
C THR A 16 2.30 1.12 5.80
N VAL A 17 2.14 1.86 4.70
CA VAL A 17 1.18 1.51 3.63
C VAL A 17 1.50 0.16 3.02
N ASP A 18 2.78 -0.08 2.65
CA ASP A 18 3.24 -1.35 2.10
C ASP A 18 2.96 -2.54 3.03
N GLU A 19 3.27 -2.38 4.33
CA GLU A 19 3.04 -3.40 5.35
C GLU A 19 1.55 -3.73 5.49
N ILE A 20 0.69 -2.71 5.58
CA ILE A 20 -0.77 -2.90 5.67
C ILE A 20 -1.29 -3.63 4.43
N ILE A 21 -0.91 -3.17 3.24
CA ILE A 21 -1.37 -3.80 1.99
C ILE A 21 -0.92 -5.27 1.93
N ASP A 22 0.33 -5.58 2.28
CA ASP A 22 0.84 -6.95 2.20
C ASP A 22 0.18 -7.89 3.23
N ILE A 23 -0.02 -7.42 4.47
CA ILE A 23 -0.69 -8.18 5.53
C ILE A 23 -2.13 -8.51 5.12
N TYR A 24 -2.91 -7.51 4.73
CA TYR A 24 -4.33 -7.71 4.41
C TYR A 24 -4.52 -8.49 3.12
N ARG A 25 -3.65 -8.30 2.13
CA ARG A 25 -3.63 -9.11 0.92
C ARG A 25 -3.41 -10.60 1.24
N LYS A 26 -2.44 -10.91 2.10
CA LYS A 26 -2.15 -12.29 2.54
C LYS A 26 -3.31 -12.89 3.32
N ARG A 27 -3.88 -12.16 4.28
CA ARG A 27 -5.03 -12.60 5.09
C ARG A 27 -6.26 -12.95 4.24
N LYS A 28 -6.47 -12.22 3.15
CA LYS A 28 -7.61 -12.40 2.24
C LYS A 28 -7.34 -13.32 1.06
N HIS A 29 -6.13 -13.88 0.95
CA HIS A 29 -5.71 -14.70 -0.20
C HIS A 29 -5.89 -14.01 -1.56
N ILE A 30 -5.78 -12.68 -1.60
CA ILE A 30 -5.92 -11.89 -2.84
C ILE A 30 -4.55 -11.83 -3.50
N THR A 31 -4.42 -12.12 -4.79
CA THR A 31 -3.14 -11.90 -5.47
C THR A 31 -2.97 -10.43 -5.87
N LYS A 32 -1.72 -9.99 -6.11
CA LYS A 32 -1.47 -8.64 -6.66
C LYS A 32 -2.21 -8.43 -8.00
N SER A 33 -2.39 -9.49 -8.78
CA SER A 33 -3.12 -9.46 -10.04
C SER A 33 -4.62 -9.22 -9.83
N ASP A 34 -5.20 -9.85 -8.81
CA ASP A 34 -6.63 -9.71 -8.49
C ASP A 34 -6.92 -8.32 -7.94
N LEU A 35 -6.02 -7.80 -7.12
CA LEU A 35 -6.05 -6.43 -6.63
C LEU A 35 -6.03 -5.42 -7.79
N ALA A 36 -5.09 -5.57 -8.73
CA ALA A 36 -5.01 -4.72 -9.91
C ALA A 36 -6.30 -4.76 -10.76
N LYS A 37 -6.88 -5.96 -10.95
CA LYS A 37 -8.17 -6.13 -11.65
C LYS A 37 -9.32 -5.43 -10.92
N LYS A 38 -9.42 -5.61 -9.59
CA LYS A 38 -10.51 -5.04 -8.78
C LYS A 38 -10.51 -3.51 -8.76
N ILE A 39 -9.34 -2.87 -8.85
CA ILE A 39 -9.22 -1.41 -8.93
C ILE A 39 -9.17 -0.89 -10.38
N ASN A 40 -9.47 -1.74 -11.37
CA ASN A 40 -9.43 -1.44 -12.80
C ASN A 40 -8.09 -0.83 -13.27
N MET A 41 -6.97 -1.37 -12.77
CA MET A 41 -5.63 -0.92 -13.11
C MET A 41 -4.85 -2.00 -13.86
N PRO A 42 -4.12 -1.66 -14.95
CA PRO A 42 -3.19 -2.58 -15.59
C PRO A 42 -2.14 -3.10 -14.60
N ARG A 43 -1.86 -4.41 -14.64
CA ARG A 43 -0.92 -5.07 -13.72
C ARG A 43 0.49 -4.47 -13.76
N SER A 44 0.95 -4.05 -14.94
CA SER A 44 2.24 -3.38 -15.13
C SER A 44 2.29 -2.06 -14.35
N THR A 45 1.24 -1.24 -14.46
CA THR A 45 1.09 0.01 -13.71
C THR A 45 0.97 -0.23 -12.20
N PHE A 46 0.21 -1.25 -11.79
CA PHE A 46 0.08 -1.63 -10.38
C PHE A 46 1.43 -2.00 -9.76
N ASN A 47 2.22 -2.85 -10.43
CA ASN A 47 3.53 -3.25 -9.92
C ASN A 47 4.49 -2.06 -9.79
N VAL A 48 4.45 -1.09 -10.71
CA VAL A 48 5.28 0.12 -10.62
C VAL A 48 4.82 1.02 -9.48
N LYS A 49 3.52 1.31 -9.38
CA LYS A 49 3.00 2.25 -8.38
C LYS A 49 3.00 1.68 -6.97
N VAL A 50 2.57 0.43 -6.80
CA VAL A 50 2.38 -0.18 -5.48
C VAL A 50 3.67 -0.80 -4.96
N SER A 51 4.57 -1.30 -5.83
CA SER A 51 5.82 -1.95 -5.38
C SER A 51 7.09 -1.14 -5.61
N LYS A 52 7.05 0.02 -6.29
CA LYS A 52 8.23 0.86 -6.53
C LYS A 52 8.07 2.33 -6.15
N ASN A 53 6.93 2.96 -6.47
CA ASN A 53 6.72 4.40 -6.28
C ASN A 53 5.39 4.73 -5.58
N GLN A 54 5.23 4.33 -4.31
CA GLN A 54 4.00 4.64 -3.56
C GLN A 54 3.79 6.13 -3.33
N GLY A 55 4.86 6.93 -3.18
CA GLY A 55 4.78 8.38 -3.01
C GLY A 55 4.18 9.13 -4.20
N GLU A 56 4.17 8.55 -5.40
CA GLU A 56 3.55 9.11 -6.61
C GLU A 56 2.15 8.54 -6.89
N MET A 57 1.68 7.62 -6.04
CA MET A 57 0.36 7.03 -6.19
C MET A 57 -0.70 8.05 -5.79
N LYS A 58 -1.72 8.23 -6.66
CA LYS A 58 -2.88 9.04 -6.31
C LYS A 58 -3.55 8.46 -5.07
N LEU A 59 -3.88 9.32 -4.11
CA LEU A 59 -4.59 8.94 -2.87
C LEU A 59 -5.85 8.11 -3.15
N GLU A 60 -6.61 8.45 -4.18
CA GLU A 60 -7.80 7.69 -4.61
C GLU A 60 -7.51 6.21 -4.91
N VAL A 61 -6.38 5.92 -5.55
CA VAL A 61 -5.97 4.54 -5.87
C VAL A 61 -5.58 3.80 -4.59
N LEU A 62 -4.88 4.48 -3.69
CA LEU A 62 -4.53 3.91 -2.38
C LEU A 62 -5.79 3.56 -1.59
N TRP A 63 -6.75 4.49 -1.49
CA TRP A 63 -8.01 4.24 -0.81
C TRP A 63 -8.81 3.10 -1.45
N GLY A 64 -8.87 3.03 -2.78
CA GLY A 64 -9.50 1.93 -3.49
C GLY A 64 -8.86 0.56 -3.20
N ILE A 65 -7.53 0.51 -3.06
CA ILE A 65 -6.82 -0.71 -2.63
C ILE A 65 -7.22 -1.10 -1.20
N LEU A 66 -7.26 -0.14 -0.28
CA LEU A 66 -7.62 -0.37 1.13
C LEU A 66 -9.09 -0.79 1.28
N ASP A 67 -9.98 -0.28 0.44
CA ASP A 67 -11.39 -0.68 0.37
C ASP A 67 -11.56 -2.10 -0.13
N VAL A 68 -10.88 -2.47 -1.23
CA VAL A 68 -10.87 -3.86 -1.72
C VAL A 68 -10.35 -4.84 -0.66
N LEU A 69 -9.36 -4.40 0.11
CA LEU A 69 -8.79 -5.17 1.20
C LEU A 69 -9.63 -5.10 2.49
N GLU A 70 -10.72 -4.34 2.51
CA GLU A 70 -11.55 -3.99 3.69
C GLU A 70 -10.68 -3.71 4.93
N VAL A 71 -9.64 -2.91 4.74
CA VAL A 71 -8.77 -2.50 5.84
C VAL A 71 -9.61 -1.67 6.82
N PRO A 72 -9.62 -1.99 8.12
CA PRO A 72 -10.41 -1.27 9.11
C PRO A 72 -9.85 0.13 9.37
N ALA A 73 -10.69 1.03 9.89
CA ALA A 73 -10.37 2.45 10.04
C ALA A 73 -9.16 2.70 10.96
N GLU A 74 -8.96 1.85 11.96
CA GLU A 74 -7.84 1.95 12.91
C GLU A 74 -6.49 1.73 12.23
N GLU A 75 -6.44 0.80 11.26
CA GLU A 75 -5.23 0.58 10.46
C GLU A 75 -5.03 1.70 9.43
N ARG A 76 -6.12 2.20 8.84
CA ARG A 76 -6.05 3.35 7.92
C ARG A 76 -5.52 4.60 8.61
N ALA A 77 -5.87 4.83 9.88
CA ALA A 77 -5.39 5.98 10.66
C ALA A 77 -3.85 6.00 10.80
N LYS A 78 -3.19 4.82 10.85
CA LYS A 78 -1.73 4.72 10.93
C LYS A 78 -1.02 5.26 9.69
N ILE A 79 -1.71 5.33 8.55
CA ILE A 79 -1.20 5.90 7.29
C ILE A 79 -1.22 7.44 7.33
N LEU A 80 -2.03 8.04 8.19
CA LEU A 80 -2.20 9.50 8.30
C LEU A 80 -1.31 10.14 9.37
N LEU A 81 -0.68 9.33 10.22
CA LEU A 81 0.29 9.73 11.25
C LEU A 81 1.69 9.93 10.65
#